data_AF-A0A329L4V3-F1
#
_entry.id   AF-A0A329L4V3-F1
#
_cell.length_a   1.000
_cell.length_b   1.000
_cell.length_c   1.000
_cell.angle_alpha   90.00
_cell.angle_beta   90.00
_cell.angle_gamma   90.00
#
_symmetry.space_group_name_H-M   'P 1'
#
loop_
_entity.id
_entity.type
_entity.pdbx_description
1 polymer ?
#
loop_
_entity_poly.entity_id
_entity_poly.type
_entity_poly.pdbx_seq_one_letter_code
_entity_poly.pdbx_strand_id
1 'polypeptide(L)'
;MQLLFFRISTVQELLELTQEEIIECDIRPAKAKQIMSVLRLGKYLATPPASTRIIIKNPDDAYEVLKPHLLYRPNEKMVLIGLGTKNNVVFTEVISSGTLNSCLLTPLLVLRPLIKRNCTGGILGHVHPSGDCTPSPEDVLVTKTIMDAASACSLEITDHLILGDNCYVSLRQKGLI
;
A
#
# COMPACT_ATOMS: atom_id res chain seq x y z
N MET A 1 -12.79 -29.35 -3.37
CA MET A 1 -12.03 -28.49 -4.33
C MET A 1 -12.95 -27.56 -5.12
N GLN A 2 -14.10 -28.01 -5.66
CA GLN A 2 -15.07 -27.12 -6.32
C GLN A 2 -15.58 -25.99 -5.41
N LEU A 3 -15.83 -26.26 -4.12
CA LEU A 3 -16.22 -25.24 -3.14
C LEU A 3 -15.15 -24.15 -2.92
N LEU A 4 -13.87 -24.52 -3.03
CA LEU A 4 -12.75 -23.58 -2.88
C LEU A 4 -12.77 -22.54 -4.00
N PHE A 5 -12.97 -22.99 -5.25
CA PHE A 5 -13.05 -22.09 -6.42
C PHE A 5 -14.38 -21.32 -6.50
N PHE A 6 -15.40 -21.75 -5.77
CA PHE A 6 -16.66 -21.01 -5.65
C PHE A 6 -16.58 -19.90 -4.58
N ARG A 7 -15.77 -20.11 -3.53
CA ARG A 7 -15.55 -19.16 -2.43
C ARG A 7 -14.54 -18.06 -2.79
N ILE A 8 -13.65 -18.32 -3.76
CA ILE A 8 -12.50 -17.47 -4.05
C ILE A 8 -12.59 -16.94 -5.47
N SER A 9 -12.58 -15.62 -5.60
CA SER A 9 -12.75 -14.93 -6.87
C SER A 9 -11.44 -14.33 -7.38
N THR A 10 -10.43 -14.20 -6.53
CA THR A 10 -9.14 -13.59 -6.90
C THR A 10 -7.93 -14.41 -6.45
N VAL A 11 -6.81 -14.23 -7.15
CA VAL A 11 -5.51 -14.81 -6.76
C VAL A 11 -5.08 -14.31 -5.38
N GLN A 12 -5.39 -13.05 -5.03
CA GLN A 12 -5.05 -12.47 -3.75
C GLN A 12 -5.78 -13.17 -2.59
N GLU A 13 -7.08 -13.43 -2.74
CA GLU A 13 -7.88 -14.19 -1.77
C GLU A 13 -7.33 -15.61 -1.60
N LEU A 14 -7.00 -16.29 -2.71
CA LEU A 14 -6.42 -17.63 -2.67
C LEU A 14 -5.12 -17.68 -1.86
N LEU A 15 -4.27 -16.67 -2.03
CA LEU A 15 -2.98 -16.57 -1.37
C LEU A 15 -3.12 -16.27 0.13
N GLU A 16 -4.23 -15.72 0.60
CA GLU A 16 -4.42 -15.28 1.99
C GLU A 16 -5.18 -16.27 2.88
N LEU A 17 -5.70 -17.35 2.30
CA LEU A 17 -6.41 -18.37 3.06
C LEU A 17 -5.59 -18.94 4.22
N THR A 18 -6.31 -19.16 5.32
CA THR A 18 -5.88 -19.96 6.46
C THR A 18 -6.12 -21.46 6.21
N GLN A 19 -5.49 -22.31 7.05
CA GLN A 19 -5.70 -23.75 6.94
C GLN A 19 -7.15 -24.12 7.27
N GLU A 20 -7.74 -23.41 8.23
CA GLU A 20 -9.12 -23.57 8.70
C GLU A 20 -10.12 -23.27 7.58
N GLU A 21 -9.97 -22.15 6.87
CA GLU A 21 -10.84 -21.78 5.74
C GLU A 21 -10.76 -22.77 4.58
N ILE A 22 -9.60 -23.39 4.36
CA ILE A 22 -9.44 -24.45 3.36
C ILE A 22 -10.18 -25.72 3.81
N ILE A 23 -10.09 -26.07 5.11
CA ILE A 23 -10.79 -27.23 5.67
C ILE A 23 -12.31 -27.05 5.57
N GLU A 24 -12.82 -25.85 5.82
CA GLU A 24 -14.25 -25.49 5.64
C GLU A 24 -14.74 -25.71 4.21
N CYS A 25 -13.85 -25.72 3.20
CA CYS A 25 -14.18 -26.01 1.81
C CYS A 25 -14.25 -27.52 1.50
N ASP A 26 -14.50 -28.35 2.51
CA ASP A 26 -14.54 -29.81 2.48
C ASP A 26 -13.21 -30.42 1.99
N ILE A 27 -12.10 -29.92 2.53
CA ILE A 27 -10.75 -30.40 2.21
C ILE A 27 -10.11 -30.99 3.48
N ARG A 28 -9.68 -32.25 3.39
CA ARG A 28 -9.06 -32.93 4.54
C ARG A 28 -7.79 -32.22 5.03
N PRO A 29 -7.48 -32.23 6.34
CA PRO A 29 -6.35 -31.49 6.91
C PRO A 29 -4.99 -31.75 6.24
N ALA A 30 -4.71 -33.01 5.87
CA ALA A 30 -3.47 -33.37 5.17
C ALA A 30 -3.35 -32.68 3.80
N LYS A 31 -4.47 -32.56 3.06
CA LYS A 31 -4.50 -31.89 1.76
C LYS A 31 -4.48 -30.37 1.92
N ALA A 32 -5.13 -29.83 2.95
CA ALA A 32 -5.06 -28.41 3.29
C ALA A 32 -3.61 -27.97 3.57
N LYS A 33 -2.84 -28.76 4.34
CA LYS A 33 -1.41 -28.52 4.54
C LYS A 33 -0.62 -28.49 3.23
N GLN A 34 -0.85 -29.43 2.32
CA GLN A 34 -0.19 -29.45 1.02
C GLN A 34 -0.51 -28.20 0.19
N ILE A 35 -1.79 -27.79 0.16
CA ILE A 35 -2.23 -26.57 -0.54
C ILE A 35 -1.52 -25.35 0.07
N MET A 36 -1.51 -25.22 1.40
CA MET A 36 -0.80 -24.14 2.09
C MET A 36 0.69 -24.10 1.74
N SER A 37 1.35 -25.25 1.66
CA SER A 37 2.75 -25.33 1.25
C SER A 37 2.96 -24.85 -0.19
N VAL A 38 2.10 -25.24 -1.12
CA VAL A 38 2.17 -24.80 -2.53
C VAL A 38 1.90 -23.29 -2.64
N LEU A 39 0.90 -22.76 -1.92
CA LEU A 39 0.61 -21.33 -1.92
C LEU A 39 1.76 -20.51 -1.34
N ARG A 40 2.41 -20.99 -0.26
CA ARG A 40 3.61 -20.37 0.29
C ARG A 40 4.80 -20.41 -0.66
N LEU A 41 5.00 -21.55 -1.34
CA LEU A 41 6.03 -21.66 -2.36
C LEU A 41 5.76 -20.74 -3.55
N GLY A 42 4.50 -20.65 -3.99
CA GLY A 42 4.06 -19.71 -5.03
C GLY A 42 4.34 -18.27 -4.63
N LYS A 43 4.03 -17.87 -3.40
CA LYS A 43 4.42 -16.55 -2.86
C LYS A 43 5.92 -16.36 -2.90
N TYR A 44 6.70 -17.34 -2.43
CA TYR A 44 8.15 -17.26 -2.40
C TYR A 44 8.76 -17.06 -3.80
N LEU A 45 8.28 -17.81 -4.80
CA LEU A 45 8.76 -17.72 -6.18
C LEU A 45 8.29 -16.45 -6.90
N ALA A 46 7.07 -15.98 -6.61
CA ALA A 46 6.52 -14.75 -7.18
C ALA A 46 7.05 -13.48 -6.48
N THR A 47 7.69 -13.63 -5.33
CA THR A 47 8.31 -12.52 -4.61
C THR A 47 9.65 -12.19 -5.28
N PRO A 48 9.84 -10.96 -5.81
CA PRO A 48 11.12 -10.57 -6.38
C PRO A 48 12.25 -10.76 -5.37
N PRO A 49 13.46 -11.18 -5.81
CA PRO A 49 14.63 -11.25 -4.96
C PRO A 49 14.82 -9.95 -4.16
N ALA A 50 15.28 -10.05 -2.91
CA ALA A 50 15.50 -8.86 -2.08
C ALA A 50 16.45 -7.83 -2.74
N SER A 51 17.34 -8.29 -3.62
CA SER A 51 18.27 -7.46 -4.41
C SER A 51 17.61 -6.62 -5.51
N THR A 52 16.35 -6.86 -5.85
CA THR A 52 15.60 -6.07 -6.85
C THR A 52 14.57 -5.14 -6.23
N ARG A 53 14.43 -5.12 -4.90
CA ARG A 53 13.47 -4.23 -4.24
C ARG A 53 14.06 -2.84 -4.11
N ILE A 54 13.29 -1.85 -4.55
CA ILE A 54 13.63 -0.44 -4.39
C ILE A 54 13.69 -0.14 -2.89
N ILE A 55 14.77 0.50 -2.45
CA ILE A 55 14.96 0.95 -1.06
C ILE A 55 14.81 2.46 -1.07
N ILE A 56 13.89 2.97 -0.25
CA ILE A 56 13.66 4.41 -0.11
C ILE A 56 14.60 4.95 0.97
N LYS A 57 15.51 5.83 0.57
CA LYS A 57 16.47 6.51 1.46
C LYS A 57 16.14 7.99 1.61
N ASN A 58 15.47 8.56 0.61
CA ASN A 58 15.09 9.97 0.57
C ASN A 58 13.75 10.13 -0.20
N PRO A 59 13.16 11.34 -0.15
CA PRO A 59 11.92 11.62 -0.90
C PRO A 59 12.04 11.48 -2.42
N ASP A 60 13.24 11.66 -3.01
CA ASP A 60 13.44 11.45 -4.45
C ASP A 60 13.23 9.98 -4.84
N ASP A 61 13.72 9.04 -4.03
CA ASP A 61 13.49 7.61 -4.23
C ASP A 61 11.98 7.28 -4.18
N ALA A 62 11.25 7.89 -3.23
CA ALA A 62 9.80 7.73 -3.13
C ALA A 62 9.06 8.36 -4.32
N TYR A 63 9.52 9.54 -4.78
CA TYR A 63 8.98 10.19 -5.97
C TYR A 63 9.11 9.31 -7.21
N GLU A 64 10.28 8.71 -7.46
CA GLU A 64 10.49 7.83 -8.61
C GLU A 64 9.59 6.58 -8.56
N VAL A 65 9.28 6.06 -7.37
CA VAL A 65 8.28 4.97 -7.19
C VAL A 65 6.86 5.44 -7.49
N LEU A 66 6.51 6.69 -7.16
CA LEU A 66 5.16 7.25 -7.35
C LEU A 66 4.93 7.79 -8.77
N LYS A 67 5.99 8.15 -9.48
CA LYS A 67 5.97 8.77 -10.81
C LYS A 67 5.10 8.04 -11.84
N PRO A 68 5.06 6.69 -11.91
CA PRO A 68 4.15 6.00 -12.82
C PRO A 68 2.66 6.30 -12.57
N HIS A 69 2.28 6.64 -11.33
CA HIS A 69 0.90 7.00 -10.98
C HIS A 69 0.50 8.40 -11.44
N LEU A 70 1.47 9.21 -11.87
CA LEU A 70 1.28 10.50 -12.54
C LEU A 70 0.92 10.35 -14.02
N LEU A 71 1.11 9.17 -14.60
CA LEU A 71 0.72 8.92 -15.98
C LEU A 71 -0.81 8.81 -16.06
N TYR A 72 -1.42 9.52 -17.01
CA TYR A 72 -2.87 9.58 -17.20
C TYR A 72 -3.60 10.10 -15.93
N ARG A 73 -3.57 11.43 -15.73
CA ARG A 73 -4.19 12.16 -14.59
C ARG A 73 -5.59 12.76 -14.91
N PRO A 74 -6.66 11.99 -15.19
CA PRO A 74 -7.98 12.62 -15.26
C PRO A 74 -8.49 13.02 -13.86
N ASN A 75 -7.98 12.37 -12.81
CA ASN A 75 -8.55 12.41 -11.46
C ASN A 75 -7.47 12.47 -10.36
N GLU A 76 -7.87 13.00 -9.21
CA GLU A 76 -7.08 13.02 -7.97
C GLU A 76 -6.95 11.62 -7.38
N LYS A 77 -5.76 11.27 -6.88
CA LYS A 77 -5.47 9.94 -6.33
C LYS A 77 -4.63 10.04 -5.08
N MET A 78 -4.94 9.18 -4.10
CA MET A 78 -4.03 8.86 -3.00
C MET A 78 -3.40 7.50 -3.25
N VAL A 79 -2.07 7.50 -3.28
CA VAL A 79 -1.23 6.32 -3.46
C VAL A 79 -0.52 6.04 -2.14
N LEU A 80 -0.39 4.77 -1.79
CA LEU A 80 0.33 4.32 -0.63
C LEU A 80 1.49 3.43 -1.07
N ILE A 81 2.70 3.76 -0.61
CA ILE A 81 3.84 2.86 -0.63
C ILE A 81 3.88 2.16 0.73
N GLY A 82 3.81 0.82 0.73
CA GLY A 82 4.08 0.01 1.91
C GLY A 82 5.57 -0.29 2.04
N LEU A 83 6.12 -0.07 3.24
CA LEU A 83 7.54 -0.26 3.54
C LEU A 83 7.78 -1.44 4.47
N GLY A 84 8.85 -2.18 4.20
CA GLY A 84 9.39 -3.18 5.13
C GLY A 84 10.44 -2.58 6.06
N THR A 85 10.97 -3.41 6.97
CA THR A 85 11.90 -3.01 8.05
C THR A 85 13.19 -2.31 7.59
N LYS A 86 13.58 -2.46 6.31
CA LYS A 86 14.76 -1.81 5.72
C LYS A 86 14.39 -0.70 4.73
N ASN A 87 13.19 -0.13 4.84
CA ASN A 87 12.61 0.82 3.89
C ASN A 87 12.55 0.29 2.44
N ASN A 88 12.56 -1.04 2.26
CA ASN A 88 12.32 -1.63 0.96
C ASN A 88 10.83 -1.53 0.64
N VAL A 89 10.49 -1.17 -0.59
CA VAL A 89 9.12 -1.18 -1.08
C VAL A 89 8.59 -2.61 -1.04
N VAL A 90 7.46 -2.80 -0.35
CA VAL A 90 6.70 -4.07 -0.29
C VAL A 90 5.59 -4.05 -1.31
N PHE A 91 4.88 -2.92 -1.43
CA PHE A 91 3.84 -2.71 -2.43
C PHE A 91 3.64 -1.21 -2.69
N THR A 92 3.00 -0.91 -3.81
CA THR A 92 2.46 0.42 -4.12
C THR A 92 1.03 0.26 -4.62
N GLU A 93 0.08 0.99 -4.05
CA GLU A 93 -1.35 0.83 -4.34
C GLU A 93 -2.08 2.17 -4.31
N VAL A 94 -3.05 2.37 -5.21
CA VAL A 94 -3.98 3.50 -5.13
C VAL A 94 -5.06 3.15 -4.09
N ILE A 95 -5.06 3.83 -2.96
CA ILE A 95 -5.95 3.55 -1.82
C ILE A 95 -7.22 4.40 -1.82
N SER A 96 -7.21 5.49 -2.57
CA SER A 96 -8.39 6.34 -2.78
C SER A 96 -8.25 7.06 -4.12
N SER A 97 -9.37 7.25 -4.81
CA SER A 97 -9.46 7.99 -6.05
C SER A 97 -10.73 8.84 -6.02
N GLY A 98 -10.57 10.15 -6.10
CA GLY A 98 -11.68 11.11 -6.06
C GLY A 98 -12.00 11.69 -7.44
N THR A 99 -13.19 12.27 -7.57
CA THR A 99 -13.53 13.20 -8.66
C THR A 99 -13.39 14.64 -8.17
N LEU A 100 -12.73 15.50 -8.94
CA LEU A 100 -12.62 16.98 -8.91
C LEU A 100 -12.51 17.77 -7.57
N ASN A 101 -13.01 17.31 -6.42
CA ASN A 101 -13.19 18.12 -5.20
C ASN A 101 -12.83 17.45 -3.87
N SER A 102 -12.32 16.21 -3.84
CA SER A 102 -11.60 15.64 -2.67
C SER A 102 -11.34 14.15 -2.84
N CYS A 103 -10.14 13.72 -2.48
CA CYS A 103 -9.87 12.31 -2.18
C CYS A 103 -10.12 12.06 -0.69
N LEU A 104 -11.23 11.41 -0.33
CA LEU A 104 -11.49 11.03 1.06
C LEU A 104 -10.44 10.00 1.51
N LEU A 105 -9.49 10.46 2.32
CA LEU A 105 -8.46 9.63 2.93
C LEU A 105 -8.78 9.45 4.41
N THR A 106 -8.80 8.21 4.87
CA THR A 106 -9.04 7.88 6.27
C THR A 106 -7.94 6.93 6.77
N PRO A 107 -7.66 6.90 8.08
CA PRO A 107 -6.69 5.97 8.63
C PRO A 107 -6.95 4.51 8.21
N LEU A 108 -8.21 4.09 8.14
CA LEU A 108 -8.56 2.71 7.77
C LEU A 108 -8.06 2.32 6.37
N LEU A 109 -8.13 3.24 5.40
CA LEU A 109 -7.66 3.00 4.04
C LEU A 109 -6.13 2.85 3.97
N VAL A 110 -5.40 3.46 4.91
CA VAL A 110 -3.94 3.39 4.98
C VAL A 110 -3.49 2.18 5.80
N LEU A 111 -4.05 1.98 6.99
CA LEU A 111 -3.56 0.97 7.94
C LEU A 111 -3.90 -0.45 7.48
N ARG A 112 -5.10 -0.68 6.94
CA ARG A 112 -5.54 -2.02 6.51
C ARG A 112 -4.57 -2.67 5.52
N PRO A 113 -4.17 -2.05 4.40
CA PRO A 113 -3.22 -2.65 3.46
C PRO A 113 -1.81 -2.82 4.05
N LEU A 114 -1.36 -1.92 4.94
CA LEU A 114 -0.06 -2.05 5.62
C LEU A 114 -0.03 -3.28 6.53
N ILE A 115 -1.05 -3.44 7.38
CA ILE A 115 -1.17 -4.56 8.32
C ILE A 115 -1.29 -5.88 7.54
N LYS A 116 -2.18 -5.93 6.54
CA LYS A 116 -2.43 -7.12 5.72
C LYS A 116 -1.15 -7.66 5.08
N ARG A 117 -0.21 -6.78 4.75
CA ARG A 117 1.04 -7.11 4.04
C ARG A 117 2.26 -7.06 4.95
N ASN A 118 2.08 -7.05 6.27
CA ASN A 118 3.15 -7.04 7.28
C ASN A 118 4.20 -5.94 7.03
N CYS A 119 3.74 -4.75 6.64
CA CYS A 119 4.61 -3.59 6.50
C CYS A 119 4.94 -3.02 7.88
N THR A 120 6.08 -2.35 8.00
CA THR A 120 6.46 -1.57 9.20
C THR A 120 5.93 -0.14 9.13
N GLY A 121 5.47 0.30 7.96
CA GLY A 121 5.08 1.68 7.73
C GLY A 121 4.80 1.96 6.27
N GLY A 122 4.67 3.24 5.92
CA GLY A 122 4.43 3.65 4.55
C GLY A 122 4.68 5.12 4.24
N ILE A 123 4.59 5.45 2.96
CA ILE A 123 4.64 6.82 2.44
C ILE A 123 3.36 7.08 1.65
N LEU A 124 2.76 8.24 1.88
CA LEU A 124 1.59 8.69 1.12
C LEU A 124 2.03 9.49 -0.11
N GLY A 125 1.31 9.33 -1.22
CA GLY A 125 1.49 10.09 -2.45
C GLY A 125 0.16 10.68 -2.89
N HIS A 126 0.04 12.00 -2.90
CA HIS A 126 -1.16 12.71 -3.36
C HIS A 126 -0.93 13.25 -4.76
N VAL A 127 -1.63 12.68 -5.73
CA VAL A 127 -1.54 13.12 -7.13
C VAL A 127 -2.59 14.19 -7.37
N HIS A 128 -2.14 15.44 -7.59
CA HIS A 128 -3.00 16.54 -8.01
C HIS A 128 -3.15 16.52 -9.53
N PRO A 129 -4.38 16.47 -10.09
CA PRO A 129 -4.58 16.52 -11.54
C PRO A 129 -4.24 17.89 -12.14
N SER A 130 -4.25 18.96 -11.32
CA SER A 130 -3.86 20.32 -11.72
C SER A 130 -2.36 20.46 -12.02
N GLY A 131 -1.53 19.53 -11.55
CA GLY A 131 -0.07 19.61 -11.65
C GLY A 131 0.60 20.52 -10.61
N ASP A 132 -0.16 21.19 -9.74
CA ASP A 132 0.39 21.94 -8.60
C ASP A 132 0.81 20.97 -7.49
N CYS A 133 1.97 21.19 -6.88
CA CYS A 133 2.48 20.40 -5.75
C CYS A 133 2.34 21.15 -4.41
N THR A 134 1.60 22.25 -4.37
CA THR A 134 1.38 23.04 -3.16
C THR A 134 0.49 22.25 -2.19
N PRO A 135 0.97 21.95 -0.96
CA PRO A 135 0.17 21.22 0.01
C PRO A 135 -0.98 22.09 0.53
N SER A 136 -2.16 21.52 0.62
CA SER A 136 -3.31 22.14 1.27
C SER A 136 -3.24 21.96 2.79
N PRO A 137 -3.92 22.82 3.57
CA PRO A 137 -4.07 22.60 5.02
C PRO A 137 -4.74 21.26 5.35
N GLU A 138 -5.64 20.79 4.49
CA GLU A 138 -6.32 19.51 4.63
C GLU A 138 -5.35 18.34 4.50
N ASP A 139 -4.41 18.40 3.55
CA ASP A 139 -3.36 17.37 3.38
C ASP A 139 -2.54 17.22 4.65
N VAL A 140 -2.15 18.33 5.28
CA VAL A 140 -1.38 18.30 6.54
C VAL A 140 -2.22 17.73 7.68
N LEU A 141 -3.48 18.16 7.81
CA LEU A 141 -4.37 17.72 8.89
C LEU A 141 -4.68 16.22 8.81
N VAL A 142 -5.02 15.73 7.61
CA VAL A 142 -5.34 14.32 7.40
C VAL A 142 -4.10 13.45 7.62
N THR A 143 -2.93 13.91 7.19
CA THR A 143 -1.66 13.19 7.39
C THR A 143 -1.34 13.02 8.86
N LYS A 144 -1.45 14.08 9.66
CA LYS A 144 -1.22 14.00 11.12
C LYS A 144 -2.17 13.00 11.78
N THR A 145 -3.45 13.06 11.41
CA THR A 145 -4.46 12.11 11.91
C THR A 145 -4.09 10.65 11.57
N ILE A 146 -3.58 10.41 10.37
CA ILE A 146 -3.14 9.08 9.93
C ILE A 146 -1.86 8.66 10.66
N MET A 147 -0.90 9.56 10.85
CA MET A 147 0.34 9.30 11.60
C MET A 147 0.04 8.91 13.04
N ASP A 148 -0.88 9.61 13.71
CA ASP A 148 -1.30 9.29 15.08
C ASP A 148 -1.93 7.89 15.16
N ALA A 149 -2.84 7.57 14.22
CA ALA A 149 -3.47 6.26 14.14
C ALA A 149 -2.47 5.15 13.80
N ALA A 150 -1.51 5.40 12.91
CA ALA A 150 -0.46 4.47 12.54
C ALA A 150 0.44 4.15 13.74
N SER A 151 0.85 5.19 14.47
CA SER A 151 1.67 5.07 15.68
C SER A 151 1.00 4.18 16.73
N ALA A 152 -0.31 4.34 16.95
CA ALA A 152 -1.10 3.48 17.84
C ALA A 152 -1.10 2.00 17.41
N CYS A 153 -0.90 1.72 16.11
CA CYS A 153 -0.78 0.38 15.55
C CYS A 153 0.68 -0.09 15.36
N SER A 154 1.67 0.61 15.93
CA SER A 154 3.11 0.33 15.73
C SER A 154 3.54 0.36 14.25
N LEU A 155 2.90 1.23 13.46
CA LEU A 155 3.25 1.53 12.08
C LEU A 155 3.78 2.97 11.99
N GLU A 156 4.70 3.21 11.06
CA GLU A 156 5.27 4.54 10.84
C GLU A 156 4.89 5.09 9.46
N ILE A 157 4.17 6.21 9.39
CA ILE A 157 4.02 6.96 8.14
C ILE A 157 5.17 7.96 8.07
N THR A 158 6.15 7.67 7.21
CA THR A 158 7.45 8.36 7.24
C THR A 158 7.46 9.66 6.43
N ASP A 159 6.54 9.81 5.48
CA ASP A 159 6.38 11.02 4.69
C ASP A 159 5.03 11.04 3.94
N HIS A 160 4.68 12.21 3.42
CA HIS A 160 3.61 12.41 2.46
C HIS A 160 4.11 13.33 1.34
N LEU A 161 4.13 12.82 0.11
CA LEU A 161 4.51 13.56 -1.09
C LEU A 161 3.28 14.09 -1.82
N ILE A 162 3.21 15.40 -2.01
CA ILE A 162 2.26 16.04 -2.94
C ILE A 162 2.93 16.08 -4.32
N LEU A 163 2.29 15.49 -5.32
CA LEU A 163 2.86 15.22 -6.62
C LEU A 163 2.18 16.07 -7.70
N GLY A 164 2.98 16.87 -8.40
CA GLY A 164 2.57 17.73 -9.50
C GLY A 164 3.23 17.34 -10.82
N ASP A 165 3.26 18.28 -11.78
CA ASP A 165 3.89 18.11 -13.09
C ASP A 165 5.41 18.22 -13.01
N ASN A 166 6.08 17.05 -13.06
CA ASN A 166 7.54 16.93 -12.92
C ASN A 166 8.10 17.55 -11.62
N CYS A 167 7.25 17.70 -10.61
CA CYS A 167 7.60 18.26 -9.32
C CYS A 167 6.92 17.46 -8.19
N TYR A 168 7.47 17.59 -7.00
CA TYR A 168 6.83 17.11 -5.77
C TYR A 168 7.21 17.99 -4.58
N VAL A 169 6.41 17.89 -3.51
CA VAL A 169 6.72 18.45 -2.20
C VAL A 169 6.60 17.36 -1.15
N SER A 170 7.66 17.16 -0.37
CA SER A 170 7.62 16.36 0.86
C SER A 170 7.12 17.21 2.02
N LEU A 171 6.04 16.78 2.67
CA LEU A 171 5.54 17.44 3.88
C LEU A 171 6.58 17.39 5.00
N ARG A 172 7.33 16.28 5.11
CA ARG A 172 8.39 16.12 6.10
C ARG A 172 9.56 17.06 5.85
N GLN A 173 10.06 17.17 4.61
CA GLN A 173 11.15 18.11 4.28
C GLN A 173 10.74 19.56 4.49
N LYS A 174 9.46 19.89 4.30
CA LYS A 174 8.91 21.23 4.61
C LYS A 174 8.66 21.47 6.10
N GLY A 175 8.84 20.47 6.97
CA GLY A 175 8.59 20.59 8.41
C GLY A 175 7.11 20.76 8.77
N LEU A 176 6.20 20.26 7.92
CA LEU A 176 4.76 20.34 8.14
C LEU A 176 4.23 19.16 8.98
N ILE A 177 4.97 18.05 8.99
CA ILE A 177 4.74 16.82 9.75
C ILE A 177 6.04 16.35 10.43
#